data_AF-A0AA88MK03-F1
#
_entry.id   AF-A0AA88MK03-F1
#
_cell.length_a   1.000
_cell.length_b   1.000
_cell.length_c   1.000
_cell.angle_alpha   90.00
_cell.angle_beta   90.00
_cell.angle_gamma   90.00
#
_symmetry.space_group_name_H-M   'P 1'
#
loop_
_entity.id
_entity.type
_entity.pdbx_description
1 polymer ?
#
loop_
_entity_poly.entity_id
_entity_poly.type
_entity_poly.pdbx_seq_one_letter_code
_entity_poly.pdbx_strand_id
1 'polypeptide(L)'
;MSRADIWLMRTYWDFDFPRPFLPNFKFVGGIHCRPAKPLPEDMEEFVQSSGDDGIVVFTLGSLINNITTEKANVIASALAQIPQKVVWSYRGEKPEALGANTRIYDWIPQNDLLGHPKTRAFITHGGTNGIYEAIYHGVPMVGIPVFADQPENMVHMKSKGAAVIVELKSMKAEDLRDAVNTVINTKTYKESAMRLSSIHHDRPMSPLDEAVFWIEFTMRNKGAKHLRVQAHELTWYQYHSLDVLAFLLTVVLLHVFLLVKICGLCFRWSCRRRGKRKAQ
;
A
#
# COMPACT_ATOMS: atom_id res chain seq x y z
N MET A 1 8.94 -0.88 -17.91
CA MET A 1 8.40 0.42 -17.47
C MET A 1 9.10 1.65 -18.10
N SER A 2 10.08 1.51 -18.99
CA SER A 2 10.87 2.67 -19.44
C SER A 2 10.22 3.54 -20.53
N ARG A 3 9.24 3.03 -21.28
CA ARG A 3 8.71 3.67 -22.50
C ARG A 3 7.45 4.52 -22.30
N ALA A 4 6.76 4.40 -21.18
CA ALA A 4 5.54 5.18 -20.96
C ALA A 4 5.87 6.64 -20.71
N ASP A 5 5.08 7.53 -21.32
CA ASP A 5 5.19 8.98 -21.13
C ASP A 5 4.74 9.39 -19.73
N ILE A 6 3.58 8.90 -19.28
CA ILE A 6 3.00 9.14 -17.95
C ILE A 6 2.64 7.80 -17.29
N TRP A 7 2.81 7.72 -15.97
CA TRP A 7 2.36 6.63 -15.13
C TRP A 7 1.22 7.10 -14.23
N LEU A 8 0.02 6.56 -14.43
CA LEU A 8 -1.11 6.75 -13.51
C LEU A 8 -1.02 5.70 -12.40
N MET A 9 -0.55 6.13 -11.24
CA MET A 9 -0.37 5.31 -10.05
C MET A 9 -1.68 5.26 -9.27
N ARG A 10 -2.24 4.07 -9.03
CA ARG A 10 -3.47 3.92 -8.23
C ARG A 10 -3.26 4.05 -6.72
N THR A 11 -2.22 4.76 -6.29
CA THR A 11 -1.97 5.07 -4.88
C THR A 11 -1.98 6.57 -4.62
N TYR A 12 -2.01 6.99 -3.35
CA TYR A 12 -1.88 8.37 -2.90
C TYR A 12 -1.35 8.41 -1.44
N TRP A 13 -0.97 9.59 -0.95
CA TRP A 13 -0.17 9.79 0.28
C TRP A 13 -0.89 9.47 1.59
N ASP A 14 -2.21 9.48 1.57
CA ASP A 14 -3.08 8.98 2.63
C ASP A 14 -2.86 7.48 2.87
N PHE A 15 -2.57 6.70 1.83
CA PHE A 15 -2.35 5.25 1.93
C PHE A 15 -0.87 4.83 1.88
N ASP A 16 -0.08 5.42 1.00
CA ASP A 16 1.30 4.98 0.73
C ASP A 16 2.31 5.65 1.70
N PHE A 17 3.55 5.17 1.69
CA PHE A 17 4.67 5.82 2.36
C PHE A 17 5.35 6.85 1.45
N PRO A 18 5.90 7.95 2.01
CA PRO A 18 6.59 8.96 1.21
C PRO A 18 7.86 8.37 0.57
N ARG A 19 8.04 8.62 -0.73
CA ARG A 19 9.24 8.22 -1.49
C ARG A 19 9.47 9.17 -2.67
N PRO A 20 10.71 9.31 -3.18
CA PRO A 20 10.97 10.10 -4.37
C PRO A 20 10.31 9.45 -5.60
N PHE A 21 9.77 10.27 -6.49
CA PHE A 21 9.14 9.84 -7.74
C PHE A 21 9.54 10.76 -8.89
N LEU A 22 9.47 10.23 -10.11
CA LEU A 22 9.73 11.02 -11.30
C LEU A 22 8.54 11.93 -11.61
N PRO A 23 8.75 13.09 -12.25
CA PRO A 23 7.69 14.03 -12.57
C PRO A 23 6.54 13.44 -13.41
N ASN A 24 6.78 12.34 -14.13
CA ASN A 24 5.79 11.65 -14.92
C ASN A 24 4.93 10.63 -14.17
N PHE A 25 5.09 10.48 -12.85
CA PHE A 25 4.23 9.65 -12.00
C PHE A 25 3.13 10.53 -11.41
N LYS A 26 1.87 10.16 -11.66
CA LYS A 26 0.67 10.91 -11.26
C LYS A 26 -0.23 10.00 -10.44
N PHE A 27 -0.68 10.49 -9.29
CA PHE A 27 -1.24 9.65 -8.23
C PHE A 27 -2.76 9.78 -8.20
N VAL A 28 -3.44 8.74 -8.66
CA VAL A 28 -4.90 8.68 -8.84
C VAL A 28 -5.53 7.64 -7.90
N GLY A 29 -4.95 7.46 -6.71
CA GLY A 29 -5.51 6.59 -5.66
C GLY A 29 -6.93 7.00 -5.28
N GLY A 30 -7.83 6.01 -5.20
CA GLY A 30 -9.25 6.21 -4.91
C GLY A 30 -10.13 6.62 -6.09
N ILE A 31 -9.66 6.50 -7.32
CA ILE A 31 -10.41 6.87 -8.54
C ILE A 31 -11.80 6.22 -8.68
N HIS A 32 -12.02 5.07 -8.03
CA HIS A 32 -13.32 4.37 -8.03
C HIS A 32 -14.26 4.80 -6.91
N CYS A 33 -13.77 5.50 -5.88
CA CYS A 33 -14.55 5.89 -4.71
C CYS A 33 -15.59 6.95 -5.04
N ARG A 34 -16.76 6.89 -4.40
CA ARG A 34 -17.90 7.76 -4.68
C ARG A 34 -18.68 8.05 -3.39
N PRO A 35 -19.45 9.14 -3.33
CA PRO A 35 -20.42 9.33 -2.26
C PRO A 35 -21.39 8.14 -2.19
N ALA A 36 -21.79 7.77 -0.97
CA ALA A 36 -22.71 6.66 -0.77
C ALA A 36 -24.09 6.98 -1.36
N LYS A 37 -24.68 5.97 -1.99
CA LYS A 37 -26.07 5.96 -2.43
C LYS A 37 -26.96 5.26 -1.40
N PRO A 38 -28.28 5.46 -1.44
CA PRO A 38 -29.21 4.70 -0.62
C PRO A 38 -29.07 3.19 -0.85
N LEU A 39 -29.16 2.40 0.23
CA LEU A 39 -29.14 0.94 0.16
C LEU A 39 -30.49 0.39 -0.32
N PRO A 40 -30.52 -0.84 -0.88
CA PRO A 40 -31.77 -1.58 -1.08
C PRO A 40 -32.57 -1.68 0.23
N GLU A 41 -33.91 -1.62 0.14
CA GLU A 41 -34.81 -1.51 1.30
C GLU A 41 -34.61 -2.64 2.33
N ASP A 42 -34.44 -3.88 1.89
CA ASP A 42 -34.23 -5.05 2.74
C ASP A 42 -32.89 -5.02 3.50
N MET A 43 -31.87 -4.43 2.87
CA MET A 43 -30.56 -4.23 3.47
C MET A 43 -30.57 -3.04 4.42
N GLU A 44 -31.22 -1.95 4.03
CA GLU A 44 -31.41 -0.76 4.86
C GLU A 44 -32.16 -1.13 6.16
N GLU A 45 -33.24 -1.89 6.09
CA GLU A 45 -33.98 -2.35 7.27
C GLU A 45 -33.08 -3.14 8.23
N PHE A 46 -32.24 -4.04 7.70
CA PHE A 46 -31.28 -4.77 8.51
C PHE A 46 -30.24 -3.87 9.15
N VAL A 47 -29.69 -2.93 8.39
CA VAL A 47 -28.71 -1.96 8.87
C VAL A 47 -29.31 -1.09 9.96
N GLN A 48 -30.55 -0.63 9.81
CA GLN A 48 -31.23 0.19 10.81
C GLN A 48 -31.60 -0.61 12.08
N SER A 49 -31.87 -1.91 11.96
CA SER A 49 -32.11 -2.80 13.10
C SER A 49 -30.90 -2.97 14.03
N SER A 50 -29.73 -2.42 13.67
CA SER A 50 -28.51 -2.46 14.49
C SER A 50 -28.51 -1.56 15.72
N GLY A 51 -29.52 -0.68 15.89
CA GLY A 51 -29.56 0.25 17.02
C GLY A 51 -28.31 1.14 17.07
N ASP A 52 -27.80 1.39 18.28
CA ASP A 52 -26.63 2.26 18.48
C ASP A 52 -25.29 1.56 18.20
N ASP A 53 -25.27 0.22 18.29
CA ASP A 53 -24.09 -0.59 18.05
C ASP A 53 -23.60 -0.44 16.61
N GLY A 54 -24.51 -0.25 15.65
CA GLY A 54 -24.19 -0.06 14.25
C GLY A 54 -23.77 -1.35 13.54
N ILE A 55 -23.09 -1.20 12.41
CA ILE A 55 -22.77 -2.32 11.52
C ILE A 55 -21.27 -2.53 11.32
N VAL A 56 -20.94 -3.79 11.03
CA VAL A 56 -19.66 -4.21 10.48
C VAL A 56 -19.88 -4.72 9.06
N VAL A 57 -19.10 -4.19 8.12
CA VAL A 57 -19.06 -4.69 6.74
C VAL A 57 -17.95 -5.70 6.65
N PHE A 58 -18.20 -6.86 6.04
CA PHE A 58 -17.18 -7.90 5.90
C PHE A 58 -17.13 -8.47 4.48
N THR A 59 -15.95 -8.46 3.87
CA THR A 59 -15.67 -9.18 2.63
C THR A 59 -14.19 -9.54 2.49
N LEU A 60 -13.90 -10.71 1.91
CA LEU A 60 -12.56 -11.06 1.45
C LEU A 60 -12.38 -10.80 -0.06
N GLY A 61 -13.21 -9.94 -0.64
CA GLY A 61 -13.15 -9.59 -2.06
C GLY A 61 -13.72 -10.69 -2.97
N SER A 62 -13.52 -10.54 -4.27
CA SER A 62 -14.13 -11.41 -5.29
C SER A 62 -13.27 -12.60 -5.69
N LEU A 63 -11.97 -12.59 -5.36
CA LEU A 63 -11.01 -13.62 -5.75
C LEU A 63 -10.84 -14.71 -4.69
N ILE A 64 -11.33 -14.47 -3.46
CA ILE A 64 -11.26 -15.43 -2.36
C ILE A 64 -12.61 -16.12 -2.27
N ASN A 65 -12.71 -17.29 -2.90
CA ASN A 65 -13.90 -18.14 -2.90
C ASN A 65 -13.70 -19.48 -2.16
N ASN A 66 -12.46 -19.84 -1.81
CA ASN A 66 -12.11 -21.14 -1.23
C ASN A 66 -11.77 -21.04 0.27
N ILE A 67 -12.65 -20.42 1.06
CA ILE A 67 -12.56 -20.53 2.53
C ILE A 67 -13.11 -21.90 2.92
N THR A 68 -12.37 -22.66 3.74
CA THR A 68 -12.86 -23.97 4.21
C THR A 68 -14.07 -23.78 5.14
N THR A 69 -14.98 -24.75 5.17
CA THR A 69 -16.16 -24.73 6.06
C THR A 69 -15.76 -24.55 7.53
N GLU A 70 -14.68 -25.19 7.97
CA GLU A 70 -14.11 -24.99 9.31
C GLU A 70 -13.74 -23.52 9.57
N LYS A 71 -13.02 -22.89 8.64
CA LYS A 71 -12.59 -21.50 8.80
C LYS A 71 -13.77 -20.53 8.71
N ALA A 72 -14.74 -20.81 7.86
CA ALA A 72 -15.98 -20.04 7.78
C ALA A 72 -16.79 -20.12 9.08
N ASN A 73 -16.83 -21.29 9.74
CA ASN A 73 -17.44 -21.46 11.07
C ASN A 73 -16.68 -20.70 12.17
N VAL A 74 -15.33 -20.69 12.15
CA VAL A 74 -14.53 -19.88 13.08
C VAL A 74 -14.87 -18.41 12.95
N ILE A 75 -14.97 -17.91 11.70
CA ILE A 75 -15.34 -16.51 11.44
C ILE A 75 -16.78 -16.24 11.91
N ALA A 76 -17.73 -17.10 11.55
CA ALA A 76 -19.13 -16.95 11.94
C ALA A 76 -19.30 -16.93 13.48
N SER A 77 -18.60 -17.82 14.21
CA SER A 77 -18.56 -17.83 15.66
C SER A 77 -18.01 -16.53 16.26
N ALA A 78 -17.00 -15.91 15.64
CA ALA A 78 -16.48 -14.63 16.09
C ALA A 78 -17.51 -13.51 15.90
N LEU A 79 -18.13 -13.46 14.72
CA LEU A 79 -19.14 -12.46 14.36
C LEU A 79 -20.41 -12.59 15.21
N ALA A 80 -20.77 -13.79 15.63
CA ALA A 80 -21.91 -14.02 16.53
C ALA A 80 -21.68 -13.44 17.95
N GLN A 81 -20.44 -13.17 18.33
CA GLN A 81 -20.08 -12.67 19.67
C GLN A 81 -20.02 -11.14 19.77
N ILE A 82 -20.17 -10.41 18.66
CA ILE A 82 -20.19 -8.95 18.66
C ILE A 82 -21.63 -8.41 18.61
N PRO A 83 -21.92 -7.26 19.25
CA PRO A 83 -23.28 -6.73 19.28
C PRO A 83 -23.71 -6.10 17.94
N GLN A 84 -22.76 -5.74 17.07
CA GLN A 84 -23.06 -5.15 15.77
C GLN A 84 -23.82 -6.10 14.86
N LYS A 85 -24.64 -5.53 13.96
CA LYS A 85 -25.11 -6.29 12.80
C LYS A 85 -23.96 -6.42 11.80
N VAL A 86 -23.86 -7.57 11.15
CA VAL A 86 -22.79 -7.86 10.21
C VAL A 86 -23.36 -8.10 8.82
N VAL A 87 -22.90 -7.33 7.85
CA VAL A 87 -23.18 -7.53 6.43
C VAL A 87 -21.97 -8.22 5.82
N TRP A 88 -22.10 -9.53 5.57
CA TRP A 88 -21.01 -10.39 5.12
C TRP A 88 -21.18 -10.81 3.67
N SER A 89 -20.28 -10.36 2.79
CA SER A 89 -20.19 -10.90 1.43
C SER A 89 -19.44 -12.23 1.43
N TYR A 90 -20.15 -13.32 1.11
CA TYR A 90 -19.61 -14.68 1.11
C TYR A 90 -20.42 -15.61 0.22
N ARG A 91 -19.72 -16.41 -0.60
CA ARG A 91 -20.30 -17.28 -1.65
C ARG A 91 -20.09 -18.78 -1.40
N GLY A 92 -19.77 -19.17 -0.17
CA GLY A 92 -19.61 -20.58 0.21
C GLY A 92 -20.84 -21.12 0.94
N GLU A 93 -20.74 -22.35 1.43
CA GLU A 93 -21.78 -22.95 2.27
C GLU A 93 -22.01 -22.13 3.53
N LYS A 94 -23.28 -21.85 3.83
CA LYS A 94 -23.68 -21.09 5.02
C LYS A 94 -23.07 -21.74 6.28
N PRO A 95 -22.26 -21.02 7.07
CA PRO A 95 -21.68 -21.58 8.28
C PRO A 95 -22.77 -21.97 9.29
N GLU A 96 -22.58 -23.09 9.97
CA GLU A 96 -23.49 -23.57 11.03
C GLU A 96 -23.49 -22.62 12.23
N ALA A 97 -22.33 -22.02 12.54
CA ALA A 97 -22.16 -21.07 13.64
C ALA A 97 -22.63 -19.63 13.31
N LEU A 98 -23.40 -19.42 12.23
CA LEU A 98 -23.85 -18.09 11.85
C LEU A 98 -24.85 -17.51 12.85
N GLY A 99 -24.43 -16.44 13.55
CA GLY A 99 -25.28 -15.71 14.49
C GLY A 99 -26.41 -14.93 13.82
N ALA A 100 -27.50 -14.70 14.56
CA ALA A 100 -28.67 -13.94 14.10
C ALA A 100 -28.39 -12.44 13.81
N ASN A 101 -27.24 -11.94 14.25
CA ASN A 101 -26.76 -10.60 13.95
C ASN A 101 -26.07 -10.50 12.58
N THR A 102 -25.80 -11.61 11.89
CA THR A 102 -25.07 -11.63 10.62
C THR A 102 -25.98 -12.02 9.46
N ARG A 103 -25.96 -11.25 8.38
CA ARG A 103 -26.58 -11.60 7.09
C ARG A 103 -25.50 -11.81 6.03
N ILE A 104 -25.64 -12.89 5.28
CA ILE A 104 -24.74 -13.26 4.17
C ILE A 104 -25.36 -12.79 2.85
N TYR A 105 -24.51 -12.25 1.97
CA TYR A 105 -24.87 -11.82 0.64
C TYR A 105 -23.83 -12.33 -0.39
N ASP A 106 -24.27 -12.68 -1.59
CA ASP A 106 -23.35 -13.02 -2.69
C ASP A 106 -22.57 -11.81 -3.21
N TRP A 107 -23.16 -10.62 -3.04
CA TRP A 107 -22.60 -9.33 -3.42
C TRP A 107 -23.20 -8.24 -2.54
N ILE A 108 -22.39 -7.23 -2.21
CA ILE A 108 -22.81 -6.09 -1.39
C ILE A 108 -22.43 -4.77 -2.07
N PRO A 109 -23.23 -3.70 -1.93
CA PRO A 109 -22.86 -2.35 -2.35
C PRO A 109 -21.82 -1.77 -1.38
N GLN A 110 -20.58 -2.27 -1.44
CA GLN A 110 -19.54 -2.02 -0.44
C GLN A 110 -19.29 -0.52 -0.21
N ASN A 111 -19.14 0.28 -1.26
CA ASN A 111 -18.94 1.73 -1.15
C ASN A 111 -20.08 2.39 -0.35
N ASP A 112 -21.33 2.00 -0.62
CA ASP A 112 -22.51 2.61 -0.02
C ASP A 112 -22.66 2.18 1.44
N LEU A 113 -22.40 0.91 1.75
CA LEU A 113 -22.32 0.42 3.11
C LEU A 113 -21.20 1.11 3.90
N LEU A 114 -20.01 1.28 3.33
CA LEU A 114 -18.91 1.96 4.01
C LEU A 114 -19.21 3.43 4.28
N GLY A 115 -19.94 4.11 3.39
CA GLY A 115 -20.40 5.48 3.62
C GLY A 115 -21.67 5.61 4.46
N HIS A 116 -22.25 4.50 4.91
CA HIS A 116 -23.46 4.54 5.73
C HIS A 116 -23.16 5.01 7.18
N PRO A 117 -23.96 5.90 7.79
CA PRO A 117 -23.69 6.44 9.13
C PRO A 117 -23.60 5.42 10.27
N LYS A 118 -24.22 4.25 10.10
CA LYS A 118 -24.17 3.13 11.07
C LYS A 118 -22.87 2.34 10.99
N THR A 119 -22.03 2.51 9.97
CA THR A 119 -20.82 1.71 9.80
C THR A 119 -19.76 2.06 10.81
N ARG A 120 -19.29 1.04 11.54
CA ARG A 120 -18.29 1.17 12.60
C ARG A 120 -16.93 0.63 12.20
N ALA A 121 -16.90 -0.50 11.49
CA ALA A 121 -15.65 -1.12 11.05
C ALA A 121 -15.83 -1.89 9.75
N PHE A 122 -14.70 -2.09 9.07
CA PHE A 122 -14.62 -2.89 7.85
C PHE A 122 -13.65 -4.05 8.03
N ILE A 123 -14.15 -5.29 7.96
CA ILE A 123 -13.32 -6.48 7.90
C ILE A 123 -13.00 -6.74 6.43
N THR A 124 -11.71 -6.79 6.09
CA THR A 124 -11.25 -6.81 4.70
C THR A 124 -10.04 -7.70 4.50
N HIS A 125 -9.91 -8.27 3.30
CA HIS A 125 -8.67 -8.92 2.87
C HIS A 125 -7.52 -7.94 2.59
N GLY A 126 -7.74 -6.63 2.60
CA GLY A 126 -6.68 -5.65 2.34
C GLY A 126 -6.41 -5.38 0.86
N GLY A 127 -7.36 -5.68 -0.03
CA GLY A 127 -7.30 -5.26 -1.42
C GLY A 127 -7.37 -3.73 -1.55
N THR A 128 -6.53 -3.17 -2.43
CA THR A 128 -6.37 -1.72 -2.61
C THR A 128 -7.70 -0.97 -2.81
N ASN A 129 -8.64 -1.52 -3.59
CA ASN A 129 -9.92 -0.86 -3.83
C ASN A 129 -10.76 -0.70 -2.56
N GLY A 130 -10.87 -1.76 -1.75
CA GLY A 130 -11.62 -1.72 -0.50
C GLY A 130 -10.96 -0.83 0.54
N ILE A 131 -9.62 -0.79 0.58
CA ILE A 131 -8.89 0.14 1.44
C ILE A 131 -9.21 1.58 1.08
N TYR A 132 -9.21 1.95 -0.20
CA TYR A 132 -9.55 3.31 -0.60
C TYR A 132 -11.00 3.68 -0.31
N GLU A 133 -11.96 2.76 -0.47
CA GLU A 133 -13.34 3.03 -0.06
C GLU A 133 -13.45 3.25 1.45
N ALA A 134 -12.73 2.46 2.25
CA ALA A 134 -12.68 2.65 3.70
C ALA A 134 -12.01 3.96 4.08
N ILE A 135 -10.91 4.35 3.43
CA ILE A 135 -10.27 5.66 3.65
C ILE A 135 -11.22 6.78 3.24
N TYR A 136 -11.84 6.70 2.05
CA TYR A 136 -12.75 7.71 1.53
C TYR A 136 -13.88 8.01 2.53
N HIS A 137 -14.47 6.96 3.13
CA HIS A 137 -15.55 7.08 4.12
C HIS A 137 -15.07 7.16 5.58
N GLY A 138 -13.76 7.17 5.83
CA GLY A 138 -13.18 7.27 7.17
C GLY A 138 -13.53 6.10 8.10
N VAL A 139 -13.61 4.88 7.57
CA VAL A 139 -13.94 3.65 8.31
C VAL A 139 -12.65 2.89 8.68
N PRO A 140 -12.41 2.60 9.97
CA PRO A 140 -11.26 1.81 10.37
C PRO A 140 -11.46 0.32 10.08
N MET A 141 -10.36 -0.44 10.03
CA MET A 141 -10.36 -1.78 9.42
C MET A 141 -9.81 -2.89 10.33
N VAL A 142 -10.33 -4.10 10.15
CA VAL A 142 -9.66 -5.34 10.54
C VAL A 142 -9.21 -6.04 9.26
N GLY A 143 -7.90 -6.16 9.07
CA GLY A 143 -7.30 -6.80 7.90
C GLY A 143 -7.08 -8.28 8.10
N ILE A 144 -7.50 -9.09 7.13
CA ILE A 144 -7.28 -10.53 7.05
C ILE A 144 -6.60 -10.82 5.70
N PRO A 145 -5.31 -10.45 5.54
CA PRO A 145 -4.64 -10.57 4.26
C PRO A 145 -4.41 -12.04 3.88
N VAL A 146 -4.50 -12.33 2.58
CA VAL A 146 -4.39 -13.71 2.06
C VAL A 146 -3.27 -13.86 1.03
N PHE A 147 -3.13 -12.95 0.07
CA PHE A 147 -2.12 -13.08 -1.00
C PHE A 147 -1.74 -11.75 -1.67
N ALA A 148 -0.74 -11.80 -2.56
CA ALA A 148 -0.24 -10.67 -3.36
C ALA A 148 0.17 -9.46 -2.49
N ASP A 149 -0.35 -8.27 -2.81
CA ASP A 149 -0.07 -6.99 -2.17
C ASP A 149 -0.82 -6.81 -0.83
N GLN A 150 -1.79 -7.67 -0.52
CA GLN A 150 -2.65 -7.53 0.66
C GLN A 150 -1.90 -7.43 2.00
N PRO A 151 -0.89 -8.28 2.30
CA PRO A 151 -0.16 -8.16 3.56
C PRO A 151 0.55 -6.80 3.69
N GLU A 152 1.17 -6.32 2.61
CA GLU A 152 1.87 -5.03 2.57
C GLU A 152 0.88 -3.86 2.73
N ASN A 153 -0.24 -3.91 2.01
CA ASN A 153 -1.31 -2.93 2.14
C ASN A 153 -1.82 -2.81 3.58
N MET A 154 -1.98 -3.95 4.27
CA MET A 154 -2.41 -3.95 5.66
C MET A 154 -1.34 -3.43 6.62
N VAL A 155 -0.05 -3.65 6.34
CA VAL A 155 1.05 -3.02 7.09
C VAL A 155 1.00 -1.50 6.99
N HIS A 156 0.71 -0.95 5.79
CA HIS A 156 0.52 0.50 5.63
C HIS A 156 -0.61 1.01 6.52
N MET A 157 -1.79 0.38 6.46
CA MET A 157 -2.94 0.80 7.27
C MET A 157 -2.72 0.66 8.78
N LYS A 158 -2.02 -0.41 9.21
CA LYS A 158 -1.62 -0.59 10.61
C LYS A 158 -0.65 0.50 11.07
N SER A 159 0.35 0.83 10.26
CA SER A 159 1.33 1.89 10.59
C SER A 159 0.69 3.26 10.73
N LYS A 160 -0.42 3.50 10.01
CA LYS A 160 -1.22 4.73 10.10
C LYS A 160 -2.25 4.70 11.23
N GLY A 161 -2.27 3.66 12.05
CA GLY A 161 -3.19 3.52 13.18
C GLY A 161 -4.64 3.29 12.79
N ALA A 162 -4.93 2.91 11.54
CA ALA A 162 -6.29 2.76 11.03
C ALA A 162 -6.71 1.29 10.87
N ALA A 163 -5.83 0.33 11.20
CA ALA A 163 -6.16 -1.08 11.12
C ALA A 163 -5.48 -1.99 12.16
N VAL A 164 -6.15 -3.10 12.48
CA VAL A 164 -5.57 -4.28 13.14
C VAL A 164 -5.42 -5.39 12.09
N ILE A 165 -4.42 -6.26 12.22
CA ILE A 165 -4.18 -7.38 11.31
C ILE A 165 -4.40 -8.69 12.05
N VAL A 166 -5.19 -9.58 11.45
CA VAL A 166 -5.47 -10.94 11.93
C VAL A 166 -5.06 -11.93 10.84
N GLU A 167 -4.36 -13.00 11.21
CA GLU A 167 -3.88 -14.00 10.25
C GLU A 167 -4.93 -15.09 10.02
N LEU A 168 -5.45 -15.20 8.79
CA LEU A 168 -6.53 -16.14 8.44
C LEU A 168 -6.23 -17.59 8.87
N LYS A 169 -4.98 -18.05 8.70
CA LYS A 169 -4.61 -19.45 8.95
C LYS A 169 -4.67 -19.80 10.43
N SER A 170 -4.09 -18.96 11.28
CA SER A 170 -3.88 -19.22 12.71
C SER A 170 -4.98 -18.67 13.60
N MET A 171 -5.80 -17.72 13.11
CA MET A 171 -6.82 -17.06 13.94
C MET A 171 -7.85 -18.05 14.50
N LYS A 172 -8.19 -17.81 15.77
CA LYS A 172 -9.36 -18.33 16.47
C LYS A 172 -10.49 -17.30 16.43
N ALA A 173 -11.66 -17.70 16.92
CA ALA A 173 -12.83 -16.82 16.93
C ALA A 173 -12.61 -15.58 17.82
N GLU A 174 -11.91 -15.77 18.95
CA GLU A 174 -11.60 -14.72 19.91
C GLU A 174 -10.69 -13.65 19.29
N ASP A 175 -9.70 -14.05 18.48
CA ASP A 175 -8.76 -13.12 17.85
C ASP A 175 -9.49 -12.13 16.92
N LEU A 176 -10.45 -12.63 16.12
CA LEU A 176 -11.23 -11.77 15.23
C LEU A 176 -12.21 -10.90 16.00
N ARG A 177 -12.92 -11.46 17.00
CA ARG A 177 -13.82 -10.71 17.89
C ARG A 177 -13.06 -9.56 18.57
N ASP A 178 -11.89 -9.85 19.14
CA ASP A 178 -11.10 -8.89 19.90
C ASP A 178 -10.51 -7.81 18.98
N ALA A 179 -10.11 -8.16 17.75
CA ALA A 179 -9.68 -7.20 16.75
C ALA A 179 -10.81 -6.23 16.35
N VAL A 180 -12.02 -6.73 16.13
CA VAL A 180 -13.20 -5.90 15.82
C VAL A 180 -13.53 -4.98 16.99
N ASN A 181 -13.59 -5.52 18.21
CA ASN A 181 -13.82 -4.73 19.42
C ASN A 181 -12.74 -3.66 19.63
N THR A 182 -11.48 -3.99 19.35
CA THR A 182 -10.36 -3.03 19.46
C THR A 182 -10.56 -1.85 18.51
N VAL A 183 -10.84 -2.12 17.24
CA VAL A 183 -11.02 -1.10 16.20
C VAL A 183 -12.25 -0.22 16.45
N ILE A 184 -13.34 -0.79 16.96
CA ILE A 184 -14.57 -0.05 17.22
C ILE A 184 -14.46 0.79 18.51
N ASN A 185 -13.94 0.20 19.59
CA ASN A 185 -13.99 0.83 20.92
C ASN A 185 -12.78 1.70 21.23
N THR A 186 -11.65 1.53 20.52
CA THR A 186 -10.46 2.37 20.72
C THR A 186 -10.51 3.58 19.78
N LYS A 187 -10.78 4.75 20.36
CA LYS A 187 -11.02 6.02 19.64
C LYS A 187 -9.97 6.36 18.58
N THR A 188 -8.70 6.05 18.83
CA THR A 188 -7.57 6.39 17.96
C THR A 188 -7.67 5.77 16.56
N TYR A 189 -8.33 4.60 16.41
CA TYR A 189 -8.52 4.00 15.09
C TYR A 189 -9.48 4.80 14.22
N LYS A 190 -10.62 5.21 14.79
CA LYS A 190 -11.60 6.05 14.09
C LYS A 190 -11.01 7.43 13.80
N GLU A 191 -10.31 8.04 14.75
CA GLU A 191 -9.62 9.33 14.54
C GLU A 191 -8.60 9.24 13.41
N SER A 192 -7.81 8.16 13.37
CA SER A 192 -6.84 7.94 12.29
C SER A 192 -7.53 7.75 10.94
N ALA A 193 -8.58 6.92 10.87
CA ALA A 193 -9.34 6.73 9.63
C ALA A 193 -9.98 8.03 9.13
N MET A 194 -10.57 8.83 10.02
CA MET A 194 -11.13 10.15 9.67
C MET A 194 -10.04 11.14 9.21
N ARG A 195 -8.87 11.11 9.84
CA ARG A 195 -7.72 11.93 9.39
C ARG A 195 -7.28 11.54 7.99
N LEU A 196 -7.20 10.24 7.68
CA LEU A 196 -6.86 9.77 6.34
C LEU A 196 -7.93 10.16 5.32
N SER A 197 -9.21 10.05 5.67
CA SER A 197 -10.33 10.54 4.84
C SER A 197 -10.20 12.03 4.54
N SER A 198 -9.89 12.86 5.55
CA SER A 198 -9.66 14.28 5.36
C SER A 198 -8.52 14.56 4.38
N ILE A 199 -7.39 13.86 4.50
CA ILE A 199 -6.26 13.98 3.57
C ILE A 199 -6.64 13.48 2.17
N HIS A 200 -7.47 12.43 2.09
CA HIS A 200 -7.93 11.87 0.82
C HIS A 200 -8.79 12.87 0.04
N HIS A 201 -9.65 13.61 0.72
CA HIS A 201 -10.52 14.63 0.11
C HIS A 201 -9.83 15.98 -0.08
N ASP A 202 -8.81 16.28 0.70
CA ASP A 202 -8.00 17.51 0.59
C ASP A 202 -7.02 17.42 -0.60
N ARG A 203 -7.58 17.47 -1.80
CA ARG A 203 -6.86 17.44 -3.07
C ARG A 203 -7.34 18.57 -3.98
N PRO A 204 -6.45 19.15 -4.80
CA PRO A 204 -6.83 20.22 -5.72
C PRO A 204 -7.81 19.77 -6.81
N MET A 205 -7.83 18.47 -7.12
CA MET A 205 -8.67 17.88 -8.15
C MET A 205 -9.05 16.45 -7.77
N SER A 206 -10.19 15.97 -8.30
CA SER A 206 -10.59 14.58 -8.07
C SER A 206 -9.60 13.62 -8.74
N PRO A 207 -9.43 12.38 -8.23
CA PRO A 207 -8.50 11.43 -8.86
C PRO A 207 -8.87 11.09 -10.31
N LEU A 208 -10.17 11.15 -10.65
CA LEU A 208 -10.64 10.95 -12.02
C LEU A 208 -10.25 12.12 -12.93
N ASP A 209 -10.48 13.36 -12.47
CA ASP A 209 -10.10 14.55 -13.23
C ASP A 209 -8.58 14.63 -13.41
N GLU A 210 -7.79 14.17 -12.43
CA GLU A 210 -6.33 14.10 -12.54
C GLU A 210 -5.90 13.12 -13.63
N ALA A 211 -6.50 11.93 -13.66
CA ALA A 211 -6.26 10.96 -14.71
C ALA A 211 -6.59 11.55 -16.09
N VAL A 212 -7.78 12.14 -16.24
CA VAL A 212 -8.23 12.75 -17.50
C VAL A 212 -7.28 13.86 -17.93
N PHE A 213 -6.93 14.78 -17.03
CA PHE A 213 -6.03 15.88 -17.31
C PHE A 213 -4.69 15.40 -17.86
N TRP A 214 -4.05 14.39 -17.23
CA TRP A 214 -2.74 13.92 -17.65
C TRP A 214 -2.77 13.10 -18.94
N ILE A 215 -3.87 12.39 -19.20
CA ILE A 215 -4.11 11.72 -20.48
C ILE A 215 -4.19 12.79 -21.59
N GLU A 216 -5.05 13.79 -21.42
CA GLU A 216 -5.20 14.85 -22.42
C GLU A 216 -3.93 15.70 -22.56
N PHE A 217 -3.23 15.99 -21.47
CA PHE A 217 -1.95 16.70 -21.50
C PHE A 217 -0.96 15.98 -22.40
N THR A 218 -0.86 14.66 -22.27
CA THR A 218 0.05 13.84 -23.08
C THR A 218 -0.35 13.88 -24.55
N MET A 219 -1.65 13.80 -24.85
CA MET A 219 -2.17 13.90 -26.22
C MET A 219 -1.89 15.28 -26.84
N ARG A 220 -2.22 16.36 -26.14
CA ARG A 220 -2.02 17.75 -26.59
C ARG A 220 -0.56 18.04 -26.91
N ASN A 221 0.36 17.49 -26.12
CA ASN A 221 1.80 17.72 -26.27
C ASN A 221 2.52 16.66 -27.11
N LYS A 222 1.79 15.70 -27.70
CA LYS A 222 2.35 14.60 -28.50
C LYS A 222 3.42 13.79 -27.73
N GLY A 223 3.14 13.52 -26.46
CA GLY A 223 4.00 12.81 -25.52
C GLY A 223 4.43 13.67 -24.33
N ALA A 224 5.26 13.10 -23.44
CA ALA A 224 5.74 13.76 -22.22
C ALA A 224 7.23 13.52 -21.97
N LYS A 225 8.05 13.50 -23.03
CA LYS A 225 9.50 13.22 -22.94
C LYS A 225 10.24 14.09 -21.93
N HIS A 226 9.84 15.36 -21.79
CA HIS A 226 10.44 16.31 -20.84
C HIS A 226 10.16 15.98 -19.36
N LEU A 227 9.21 15.09 -19.07
CA LEU A 227 8.91 14.60 -17.71
C LEU A 227 9.57 13.24 -17.43
N ARG A 228 10.16 12.59 -18.45
CA ARG A 228 10.83 11.30 -18.32
C ARG A 228 12.27 11.51 -17.88
N VAL A 229 12.77 10.58 -17.07
CA VAL A 229 14.19 10.58 -16.69
C VAL A 229 15.06 10.06 -17.83
N GLN A 230 16.19 10.74 -18.08
CA GLN A 230 17.14 10.35 -19.14
C GLN A 230 17.79 8.99 -18.87
N ALA A 231 17.82 8.55 -17.60
CA ALA A 231 18.38 7.27 -17.19
C ALA A 231 17.79 6.05 -17.93
N HIS A 232 16.56 6.16 -18.44
CA HIS A 232 15.92 5.11 -19.22
C HIS A 232 16.52 4.90 -20.62
N GLU A 233 17.29 5.87 -21.12
CA GLU A 233 17.93 5.83 -22.44
C GLU A 233 19.44 5.55 -22.33
N LEU A 234 19.97 5.40 -21.11
CA LEU A 234 21.38 5.08 -20.88
C LEU A 234 21.65 3.59 -21.08
N THR A 235 22.83 3.26 -21.61
CA THR A 235 23.31 1.88 -21.58
C THR A 235 23.65 1.46 -20.16
N TRP A 236 23.67 0.15 -19.89
CA TRP A 236 23.90 -0.36 -18.53
C TRP A 236 25.23 0.12 -17.93
N TYR A 237 26.28 0.28 -18.74
CA TYR A 237 27.60 0.73 -18.26
C TYR A 237 27.66 2.25 -18.05
N GLN A 238 26.93 3.04 -18.84
CA GLN A 238 26.75 4.48 -18.59
C GLN A 238 25.95 4.72 -17.31
N TYR A 239 24.88 3.95 -17.10
CA TYR A 239 24.07 4.03 -15.89
C TYR A 239 24.90 3.74 -14.62
N HIS A 240 25.81 2.76 -14.67
CA HIS A 240 26.72 2.43 -13.57
C HIS A 240 28.04 3.22 -13.59
N SER A 241 28.19 4.20 -14.50
CA SER A 241 29.39 5.06 -14.63
C SER A 241 30.71 4.27 -14.70
N LEU A 242 30.73 3.14 -15.41
CA LEU A 242 31.91 2.27 -15.46
C LEU A 242 33.11 2.92 -16.16
N ASP A 243 32.84 3.79 -17.13
CA ASP A 243 33.83 4.63 -17.80
C ASP A 243 34.49 5.61 -16.83
N VAL A 244 33.71 6.27 -15.97
CA VAL A 244 34.21 7.16 -14.92
C VAL A 244 35.03 6.39 -13.90
N LEU A 245 34.55 5.21 -13.47
CA LEU A 245 35.28 4.35 -12.55
C LEU A 245 36.62 3.89 -13.14
N ALA A 246 36.65 3.49 -14.41
CA ALA A 246 37.87 3.09 -15.10
C ALA A 246 38.88 4.26 -15.22
N PHE A 247 38.39 5.46 -15.53
CA PHE A 247 39.20 6.68 -15.57
C PHE A 247 39.82 6.99 -14.20
N LEU A 248 39.02 7.02 -13.13
CA LEU A 248 39.49 7.27 -11.77
C LEU A 248 40.50 6.20 -11.31
N LEU A 249 40.24 4.92 -11.62
CA LEU A 249 41.15 3.83 -11.31
C LEU A 249 42.49 4.01 -12.01
N THR A 250 42.48 4.42 -13.29
CA THR A 250 43.71 4.66 -14.07
C THR A 250 44.51 5.81 -13.47
N VAL A 251 43.85 6.90 -13.06
CA VAL A 251 44.52 8.03 -12.38
C VAL A 251 45.20 7.56 -11.09
N VAL A 252 44.50 6.78 -10.24
CA VAL A 252 45.07 6.26 -8.98
C VAL A 252 46.26 5.33 -9.26
N LEU A 253 46.13 4.40 -10.20
CA LEU A 253 47.21 3.48 -10.57
C LEU A 253 48.44 4.21 -11.10
N LEU A 254 48.26 5.25 -11.92
CA LEU A 254 49.35 6.10 -12.41
C LEU A 254 50.05 6.85 -11.27
N HIS A 255 49.30 7.41 -10.32
CA HIS A 255 49.88 8.08 -9.15
C HIS A 255 50.70 7.10 -8.30
N VAL A 256 50.16 5.92 -7.99
CA VAL A 256 50.87 4.88 -7.25
C VAL A 256 52.12 4.43 -7.99
N PHE A 257 52.02 4.21 -9.30
CA PHE A 257 53.17 3.83 -10.13
C PHE A 257 54.27 4.90 -10.11
N LEU A 258 53.92 6.18 -10.25
CA LEU A 258 54.86 7.30 -10.19
C LEU A 258 55.53 7.39 -8.81
N LEU A 259 54.77 7.25 -7.71
CA LEU A 259 55.32 7.23 -6.34
C LEU A 259 56.30 6.07 -6.15
N VAL A 260 55.96 4.86 -6.61
CA VAL A 260 56.87 3.69 -6.54
C VAL A 260 58.15 3.94 -7.33
N LYS A 261 58.06 4.53 -8.53
CA LYS A 261 59.23 4.89 -9.34
C LYS A 261 60.11 5.95 -8.68
N ILE A 262 59.51 7.00 -8.12
CA ILE A 262 60.24 8.06 -7.39
C ILE A 262 60.95 7.45 -6.16
N CYS A 263 60.23 6.70 -5.32
CA CYS A 263 60.82 6.02 -4.16
C CYS A 263 61.96 5.07 -4.56
N GLY A 264 61.78 4.30 -5.64
CA GLY A 264 62.83 3.41 -6.18
C GLY A 264 64.05 4.16 -6.70
N LEU A 265 63.86 5.32 -7.35
CA LEU A 265 64.95 6.20 -7.78
C LEU A 265 65.68 6.81 -6.59
N CYS A 266 64.96 7.32 -5.59
CA CYS A 266 65.53 7.84 -4.34
C CYS A 266 66.35 6.76 -3.61
N PHE A 267 65.86 5.52 -3.53
CA PHE A 267 66.59 4.40 -2.95
C PHE A 267 67.86 4.07 -3.73
N ARG A 268 67.78 3.95 -5.07
CA ARG A 268 68.95 3.73 -5.93
C ARG A 268 69.98 4.84 -5.83
N TRP A 269 69.55 6.09 -5.74
CA TRP A 269 70.43 7.25 -5.60
C TRP A 269 71.13 7.26 -4.23
N SER A 270 70.39 6.92 -3.17
CA SER A 270 70.92 6.79 -1.80
C SER A 270 71.93 5.64 -1.68
N CYS A 271 71.66 4.49 -2.29
CA CYS A 271 72.58 3.35 -2.36
C CYS A 271 73.84 3.66 -3.18
N ARG A 272 73.73 4.36 -4.33
CA ARG A 272 74.90 4.82 -5.11
C ARG A 272 75.77 5.80 -4.33
N ARG A 273 75.19 6.72 -3.55
CA ARG A 273 75.94 7.64 -2.67
C ARG A 273 76.65 6.89 -1.53
N ARG A 274 76.03 5.88 -0.92
CA ARG A 274 76.70 5.02 0.09
C ARG A 274 77.83 4.17 -0.50
N GLY A 275 77.68 3.66 -1.72
CA GLY A 275 78.75 2.91 -2.41
C GLY A 275 79.97 3.77 -2.73
N LYS A 276 79.77 5.03 -3.14
CA LYS A 276 80.88 5.98 -3.38
C LYS A 276 81.61 6.41 -2.10
N ARG A 277 80.93 6.48 -0.95
CA ARG A 277 81.55 6.80 0.35
C ARG A 277 82.37 5.66 0.97
N LYS A 278 82.23 4.42 0.50
CA LYS A 278 83.05 3.26 0.94
C LYS A 278 84.29 3.00 0.07
N ALA A 279 84.43 3.73 -1.04
CA ALA A 279 85.54 3.60 -2.00
C ALA A 279 86.55 4.77 -1.91
N GLN A 280 86.50 5.54 -0.83
CA GLN A 280 87.48 6.54 -0.42
C GLN A 280 88.16 6.08 0.87
#